data_AF-A0A1Y3WAG2-F1
#
_entry.id   AF-A0A1Y3WAG2-F1
#
_cell.length_a   1.000
_cell.length_b   1.000
_cell.length_c   1.000
_cell.angle_alpha   90.00
_cell.angle_beta   90.00
_cell.angle_gamma   90.00
#
_symmetry.space_group_name_H-M   'P 1'
#
loop_
_entity.id
_entity.type
_entity.pdbx_description
1 polymer ?
#
loop_
_entity_poly.entity_id
_entity_poly.type
_entity_poly.pdbx_seq_one_letter_code
_entity_poly.pdbx_strand_id
1 'polypeptide(L)'
;MAYNQINVVLYDASYQKLASSFHSGNEYLDQFLKDSISLDNNFGKTYVLLTDDNKKIVGYYNLGVGYIEQTEYGIRWKRAVFPCIMRLM
;
A
#
# COMPACT_ATOMS: atom_id res chain seq x y z
N MET A 1 -7.74 -20.37 19.95
CA MET A 1 -7.25 -19.85 18.65
C MET A 1 -6.65 -18.49 18.96
N ALA A 2 -5.32 -18.37 18.92
CA ALA A 2 -4.67 -17.07 19.12
C ALA A 2 -4.96 -16.24 17.87
N TYR A 3 -5.65 -15.12 18.05
CA TYR A 3 -5.79 -14.14 16.97
C TYR A 3 -4.44 -13.42 16.88
N ASN A 4 -3.67 -13.66 15.83
CA ASN A 4 -2.49 -12.84 15.56
C ASN A 4 -2.98 -11.39 15.41
N GLN A 5 -2.50 -10.48 16.25
CA GLN A 5 -2.78 -9.06 16.03
C GLN A 5 -1.98 -8.60 14.81
N ILE A 6 -2.56 -7.65 14.10
CA ILE A 6 -1.95 -7.06 12.92
C ILE A 6 -1.76 -5.59 13.26
N ASN A 7 -0.52 -5.14 13.24
CA ASN A 7 -0.18 -3.75 13.52
C ASN A 7 -0.20 -2.97 12.21
N VAL A 8 -1.05 -1.95 12.13
CA VAL A 8 -1.11 -1.06 10.96
C VAL A 8 -0.30 0.19 11.26
N VAL A 9 0.71 0.46 10.44
CA VAL A 9 1.60 1.60 10.60
C VAL A 9 1.78 2.35 9.28
N LEU A 10 2.10 3.64 9.38
CA LEU A 10 2.48 4.43 8.21
C LEU A 10 3.80 3.89 7.66
N TYR A 11 3.88 3.70 6.35
CA TYR A 11 5.09 3.25 5.69
C TYR A 11 6.11 4.38 5.62
N ASP A 12 7.33 4.10 6.06
CA ASP A 12 8.46 5.01 6.02
C ASP A 12 9.72 4.28 5.50
N ALA A 13 10.79 5.04 5.28
CA ALA A 13 12.03 4.50 4.72
C ALA A 13 12.70 3.41 5.60
N SER A 14 12.40 3.34 6.90
CA SER A 14 12.92 2.29 7.79
C SER A 14 12.38 0.90 7.44
N TYR A 15 11.17 0.85 6.87
CA TYR A 15 10.51 -0.39 6.45
C TYR A 15 10.94 -0.89 5.08
N GLN A 16 11.76 -0.14 4.32
CA GLN A 16 12.25 -0.58 2.99
C GLN A 16 13.06 -1.89 3.07
N LYS A 17 13.82 -2.08 4.14
CA LYS A 17 14.52 -3.35 4.38
C LYS A 17 13.55 -4.52 4.52
N LEU A 18 12.42 -4.31 5.21
CA LEU A 18 11.37 -5.32 5.36
C LEU A 18 10.63 -5.55 4.03
N ALA A 19 10.33 -4.48 3.30
CA ALA A 19 9.66 -4.53 2.00
C ALA A 19 10.47 -5.30 0.94
N SER A 20 11.81 -5.30 1.02
CA SER A 20 12.65 -6.10 0.11
C SER A 20 12.30 -7.60 0.11
N SER A 21 11.88 -8.12 1.27
CA SER A 21 11.47 -9.51 1.47
C SER A 21 9.97 -9.75 1.24
N PHE A 22 9.20 -8.70 0.94
CA PHE A 22 7.76 -8.80 0.72
C PHE A 22 7.47 -9.47 -0.62
N HIS A 23 6.49 -10.38 -0.60
CA HIS A 23 5.98 -11.05 -1.78
C HIS A 23 4.48 -11.32 -1.63
N SER A 24 3.69 -10.71 -2.50
CA SER A 24 2.23 -10.83 -2.53
C SER A 24 1.72 -11.79 -3.61
N GLY A 25 2.63 -12.37 -4.42
CA GLY A 25 2.29 -13.12 -5.63
C GLY A 25 2.02 -12.22 -6.85
N ASN A 26 2.08 -10.89 -6.69
CA ASN A 26 2.01 -9.93 -7.78
C ASN A 26 3.28 -9.08 -7.82
N GLU A 27 4.16 -9.35 -8.79
CA GLU A 27 5.44 -8.66 -8.91
C GLU A 27 5.31 -7.15 -9.04
N TYR A 28 4.27 -6.65 -9.71
CA TYR A 28 4.07 -5.21 -9.88
C TYR A 28 3.75 -4.51 -8.55
N LEU A 29 2.92 -5.13 -7.71
CA LEU A 29 2.60 -4.62 -6.38
C LEU A 29 3.78 -4.75 -5.43
N ASP A 30 4.53 -5.85 -5.53
CA ASP A 30 5.75 -6.04 -4.76
C ASP A 30 6.80 -4.97 -5.10
N GLN A 31 6.96 -4.65 -6.39
CA GLN A 31 7.88 -3.60 -6.83
C GLN A 31 7.42 -2.22 -6.39
N PHE A 32 6.12 -1.92 -6.40
CA PHE A 32 5.61 -0.65 -5.89
C PHE A 32 6.06 -0.39 -4.44
N LEU A 33 5.92 -1.39 -3.56
CA LEU A 33 6.32 -1.25 -2.16
C LEU A 33 7.84 -1.16 -1.97
N LYS A 34 8.61 -1.86 -2.81
CA LYS A 34 10.09 -1.87 -2.80
C LYS A 34 10.68 -0.59 -3.38
N ASP A 35 9.97 0.08 -4.27
CA ASP A 35 10.41 1.33 -4.88
C ASP A 35 10.14 2.53 -3.95
N SER A 36 10.97 3.55 -4.09
CA SER A 36 10.88 4.85 -3.43
C SER A 36 9.56 5.58 -3.71
N ILE A 37 8.88 5.26 -4.81
CA ILE A 37 7.58 5.84 -5.19
C ILE A 37 6.49 5.63 -4.12
N SER A 38 6.57 4.55 -3.35
CA SER A 38 5.63 4.26 -2.26
C SER A 38 5.79 5.18 -1.04
N LEU A 39 6.92 5.89 -0.94
CA LEU A 39 7.21 6.90 0.07
C LEU A 39 6.86 8.32 -0.40
N ASP A 40 6.53 8.49 -1.68
CA ASP A 40 6.21 9.79 -2.24
C ASP A 40 4.77 10.20 -1.90
N ASN A 41 4.65 11.28 -1.12
CA ASN A 41 3.38 11.88 -0.74
C ASN A 41 2.52 12.34 -1.92
N ASN A 42 3.12 12.56 -3.11
CA ASN A 42 2.39 12.89 -4.33
C ASN A 42 1.60 11.70 -4.89
N PHE A 43 2.04 10.47 -4.62
CA PHE A 43 1.36 9.25 -5.05
C PHE A 43 0.31 8.78 -4.05
N GLY A 44 0.50 9.07 -2.77
CA GLY A 44 -0.47 8.80 -1.72
C GLY A 44 0.23 8.43 -0.42
N LYS A 45 -0.56 8.16 0.62
CA LYS A 45 -0.04 7.67 1.91
C LYS A 45 -0.09 6.15 1.94
N THR A 46 1.07 5.51 1.99
CA THR A 46 1.18 4.06 2.10
C THR A 46 1.16 3.64 3.57
N TYR A 47 0.39 2.59 3.87
CA TYR A 47 0.30 1.96 5.17
C TYR A 47 0.63 0.48 5.03
N VAL A 48 1.38 -0.07 5.97
CA VAL A 48 1.76 -1.48 6.00
C VAL A 48 1.13 -2.19 7.18
N LEU A 49 0.73 -3.44 6.95
CA LEU A 49 0.23 -4.37 7.94
C LEU A 49 1.39 -5.25 8.36
N LEU A 50 1.77 -5.17 9.63
CA LEU A 50 2.85 -5.92 10.22
C LEU A 50 2.33 -7.08 11.06
N THR A 51 3.13 -8.13 11.13
CA THR A 51 2.96 -9.21 12.12
C THR A 51 3.08 -8.69 13.55
N ASP A 52 2.58 -9.46 14.52
CA ASP A 52 2.67 -9.15 15.97
C ASP A 52 4.07 -8.73 16.43
N ASP A 53 5.10 -9.38 15.89
CA ASP A 53 6.51 -9.13 16.21
C ASP A 53 7.14 -7.97 15.42
N ASN A 54 6.37 -7.32 14.54
CA ASN A 54 6.79 -6.27 13.62
C ASN A 54 7.97 -6.66 12.71
N LYS A 55 8.22 -7.96 12.51
CA LYS A 55 9.35 -8.47 11.71
C LYS A 55 9.00 -8.76 10.27
N LYS A 56 7.71 -8.75 9.90
CA LYS A 56 7.26 -9.04 8.53
C LYS A 56 6.08 -8.15 8.14
N ILE A 57 6.08 -7.75 6.88
CA ILE A 57 4.94 -7.09 6.23
C ILE A 57 4.05 -8.21 5.68
N VAL A 58 2.79 -8.23 6.13
CA VAL A 58 1.75 -9.18 5.69
C VAL A 58 0.96 -8.62 4.52
N GLY A 59 0.88 -7.28 4.44
CA GLY A 59 0.22 -6.58 3.35
C GLY A 59 0.44 -5.08 3.46
N TYR A 60 -0.05 -4.33 2.49
CA TYR A 60 -0.02 -2.88 2.51
C TYR A 60 -1.24 -2.34 1.76
N TYR A 61 -1.58 -1.07 2.02
CA TYR A 61 -2.53 -0.35 1.21
C TYR A 61 -2.04 1.09 1.02
N ASN A 62 -2.34 1.69 -0.13
CA ASN A 62 -2.03 3.09 -0.41
C ASN A 62 -3.33 3.88 -0.48
N LEU A 63 -3.36 5.04 0.18
CA LEU A 63 -4.45 5.99 0.14
C LEU A 63 -4.02 7.22 -0.67
N GLY A 64 -4.52 7.31 -1.90
CA GLY A 64 -4.39 8.49 -2.75
C GLY A 64 -5.71 9.27 -2.83
N VAL A 65 -5.62 10.60 -3.01
CA VAL A 65 -6.80 11.44 -3.29
C VAL A 65 -6.97 11.56 -4.80
N GLY A 66 -8.12 11.12 -5.30
CA GLY A 66 -8.52 11.31 -6.69
C GLY A 66 -9.95 11.81 -6.78
N TYR A 67 -10.35 12.26 -7.97
CA TYR A 67 -11.71 12.71 -8.22
C TYR A 67 -12.18 12.23 -9.58
N ILE A 68 -13.50 12.10 -9.68
CA ILE A 68 -14.21 11.85 -10.92
C ILE A 68 -15.03 13.11 -11.16
N GLU A 69 -14.76 13.78 -12.27
CA GLU A 69 -15.42 15.02 -12.65
C GLU A 69 -16.24 14.76 -13.91
N GLN A 70 -17.54 15.02 -13.85
CA GLN A 70 -18.38 14.99 -15.03
C GLN A 70 -18.45 16.40 -15.61
N THR A 71 -18.04 16.54 -16.87
CA THR A 71 -18.06 17.79 -17.63
C THR A 71 -19.04 17.70 -18.79
N GLU A 72 -19.37 18.83 -19.41
CA GLU A 72 -20.18 18.86 -20.64
C GLU A 72 -19.55 18.05 -21.79
N TYR A 73 -18.22 17.85 -21.75
CA TYR A 73 -17.44 17.09 -22.73
C TYR A 73 -17.21 15.62 -22.32
N GLY A 74 -17.79 15.15 -21.21
CA GLY A 74 -17.66 13.76 -20.74
C GLY A 74 -17.04 13.62 -19.35
N ILE A 75 -16.67 12.38 -19.00
CA ILE A 75 -16.16 12.02 -17.66
C ILE A 75 -14.64 12.13 -17.66
N ARG A 76 -14.10 12.93 -16.73
CA ARG A 76 -12.66 13.07 -16.46
C ARG A 76 -12.31 12.32 -15.18
N TRP A 77 -11.22 11.58 -15.23
CA TRP A 77 -10.71 10.80 -14.12
C TRP A 77 -9.34 11.36 -13.72
N LYS A 78 -9.19 11.81 -12.47
CA LYS A 78 -7.87 12.01 -11.89
C LYS A 78 -7.61 10.84 -10.95
N ARG A 79 -6.51 10.12 -11.20
CA ARG A 79 -6.17 8.85 -10.53
C ARG A 79 -6.36 8.95 -9.01
N ALA A 80 -7.36 8.23 -8.49
CA ALA A 80 -7.35 7.77 -7.11
C ALA A 80 -6.50 6.50 -7.10
N VAL A 81 -5.43 6.46 -6.29
CA VAL A 81 -4.68 5.23 -6.12
C VAL A 81 -5.56 4.27 -5.32
N PHE A 82 -5.94 3.16 -5.94
CA PHE A 82 -6.78 2.16 -5.33
C PHE A 82 -6.00 1.40 -4.25
N PRO A 83 -6.47 1.35 -2.99
CA PRO A 83 -5.86 0.51 -1.97
C PRO A 83 -6.08 -0.96 -2.36
N CYS A 84 -5.01 -1.68 -2.69
CA CYS A 84 -5.07 -3.14 -2.82
C CYS A 84 -5.02 -3.75 -1.41
N ILE A 85 -6.19 -4.01 -0.80
CA ILE A 85 -6.25 -4.82 0.42
C ILE A 85 -6.10 -6.30 -0.01
N MET A 86 -4.86 -6.78 -0.09
CA MET A 86 -4.63 -8.24 -0.12
C MET A 86 -4.54 -8.75 1.31
N ARG A 87 -5.61 -9.40 1.77
CA ARG A 87 -5.59 -10.29 2.93
C ARG A 87 -5.13 -11.66 2.43
N LEU A 88 -3.84 -11.96 2.56
CA LEU A 88 -3.35 -13.33 2.41
C LEU A 88 -3.85 -14.14 3.62
N MET A 89 -4.76 -15.09 3.35
CA MET A 89 -5.14 -16.17 4.26
C MET A 89 -3.97 -17.15 4.43
#